data_AF-A0A949J8P4-F1
#
_entry.id   AF-A0A949J8P4-F1
#
_cell.length_a   1.000
_cell.length_b   1.000
_cell.length_c   1.000
_cell.angle_alpha   90.00
_cell.angle_beta   90.00
_cell.angle_gamma   90.00
#
_symmetry.space_group_name_H-M   'P 1'
#
loop_
_entity.id
_entity.type
_entity.pdbx_description
1 polymer ?
#
loop_
_entity_poly.entity_id
_entity_poly.type
_entity_poly.pdbx_seq_one_letter_code
_entity_poly.pdbx_strand_id
1 'polypeptide(L)'
;MYNLIATLRVLPESPEVNLESLEKSIGEQIPSHMELHSVEREPIAFGLVALMVTVLTTDDDKGDVTPVEEGIQALKDVSQVEVVDVRRTLG
;
A
#
# COMPACT_ATOMS: atom_id res chain seq x y z
N MET A 1 11.07 -13.99 -9.76
CA MET A 1 9.65 -14.37 -9.80
C MET A 1 9.08 -13.96 -8.45
N TYR A 2 8.10 -13.06 -8.42
CA TYR A 2 7.47 -12.68 -7.16
C TYR A 2 6.63 -13.84 -6.64
N ASN A 3 6.88 -14.23 -5.40
CA ASN A 3 6.20 -15.35 -4.76
C ASN A 3 5.43 -14.94 -3.50
N LEU A 4 5.38 -13.64 -3.20
CA LEU A 4 4.64 -13.03 -2.11
C LEU A 4 3.79 -11.87 -2.63
N ILE A 5 2.56 -11.77 -2.11
CA ILE A 5 1.65 -10.65 -2.27
C ILE A 5 1.43 -10.08 -0.87
N ALA A 6 1.62 -8.78 -0.73
CA ALA A 6 1.18 -8.05 0.43
C ALA A 6 0.15 -6.99 0.05
N THR A 7 -0.85 -6.83 0.89
CA THR A 7 -1.91 -5.85 0.73
C THR A 7 -1.87 -4.91 1.92
N LEU A 8 -1.63 -3.63 1.65
CA LEU A 8 -1.63 -2.56 2.62
C LEU A 8 -2.89 -1.72 2.43
N ARG A 9 -3.53 -1.36 3.54
CA ARG A 9 -4.62 -0.41 3.58
C ARG A 9 -4.08 0.92 4.06
N VAL A 10 -4.25 1.95 3.24
CA VAL A 10 -3.82 3.31 3.52
C VAL A 10 -5.08 4.15 3.76
N LEU A 11 -5.15 4.75 4.95
CA LEU A 11 -6.19 5.69 5.32
C LEU A 11 -5.68 7.12 5.13
N PRO A 12 -6.32 7.92 4.27
CA PRO A 12 -5.99 9.33 4.16
C PRO A 12 -6.40 10.09 5.43
N GLU A 13 -5.76 11.24 5.70
CA GLU A 13 -6.12 12.12 6.84
C GLU A 13 -7.55 12.67 6.77
N SER A 14 -8.11 12.84 5.56
CA SER A 14 -9.41 13.46 5.35
C SER A 14 -10.03 12.99 4.03
N PRO A 15 -11.37 12.98 3.89
CA PRO A 15 -12.03 12.75 2.60
C PRO A 15 -11.74 13.84 1.56
N GLU A 16 -11.15 14.97 1.98
CA GLU A 16 -10.73 16.06 1.08
C GLU A 16 -9.35 15.81 0.44
N VAL A 17 -8.62 14.77 0.89
CA VAL A 17 -7.31 14.40 0.33
C VAL A 17 -7.47 14.01 -1.14
N ASN A 18 -6.57 14.50 -1.98
CA ASN A 18 -6.54 14.13 -3.38
C ASN A 18 -5.98 12.70 -3.55
N LEU A 19 -6.90 11.75 -3.75
CA LEU A 19 -6.57 10.33 -3.93
C LEU A 19 -5.68 10.07 -5.17
N GLU A 20 -5.82 10.84 -6.25
CA GLU A 20 -4.94 10.67 -7.43
C GLU A 20 -3.50 11.07 -7.13
N SER A 21 -3.30 12.15 -6.38
CA SER A 21 -1.97 12.56 -5.94
C SER A 21 -1.39 11.55 -4.96
N LEU A 22 -2.21 11.08 -4.01
CA LEU A 22 -1.79 10.11 -3.02
C LEU A 22 -1.39 8.77 -3.66
N GLU A 23 -2.14 8.28 -4.66
CA GLU A 23 -1.78 7.09 -5.43
C GLU A 23 -0.43 7.22 -6.12
N LYS A 24 -0.14 8.38 -6.72
CA LYS A 24 1.17 8.65 -7.33
C LYS A 24 2.28 8.64 -6.29
N SER A 25 2.07 9.32 -5.16
CA SER A 25 3.05 9.36 -4.07
C SER A 25 3.31 7.97 -3.51
N ILE A 26 2.28 7.14 -3.31
CA ILE A 26 2.42 5.74 -2.89
C ILE A 26 3.28 4.98 -3.89
N GLY A 27 3.00 5.11 -5.19
CA GLY A 27 3.79 4.47 -6.25
C GLY A 27 5.28 4.86 -6.23
N GLU A 28 5.58 6.10 -5.86
CA GLU A 28 6.96 6.60 -5.71
C GLU A 28 7.66 6.08 -4.43
N GLN A 29 6.90 5.69 -3.41
CA GLN A 29 7.46 5.08 -2.19
C GLN A 29 7.76 3.59 -2.35
N ILE A 30 7.27 2.94 -3.42
CA ILE A 30 7.54 1.52 -3.65
C ILE A 30 9.02 1.34 -4.04
N PRO A 31 9.80 0.58 -3.27
CA PRO A 31 11.21 0.38 -3.52
C PRO A 31 11.42 -0.54 -4.73
N SER A 32 12.58 -0.42 -5.39
CA SER A 32 12.86 -1.11 -6.66
C SER A 32 12.89 -2.64 -6.61
N HIS A 33 12.93 -3.24 -5.41
CA HIS A 33 12.88 -4.69 -5.23
C HIS A 33 11.45 -5.24 -5.12
N MET A 34 10.45 -4.35 -4.96
CA MET A 34 9.04 -4.68 -4.95
C MET A 34 8.36 -4.15 -6.22
N GLU A 35 7.21 -4.73 -6.55
CA GLU A 35 6.40 -4.29 -7.67
C GLU A 35 5.01 -3.88 -7.20
N LEU A 36 4.56 -2.68 -7.58
CA LEU A 36 3.19 -2.26 -7.35
C LEU A 36 2.27 -3.06 -8.29
N HIS A 37 1.41 -3.91 -7.73
CA HIS A 37 0.46 -4.70 -8.50
C HIS A 37 -0.78 -3.88 -8.89
N SER A 38 -1.41 -3.27 -7.89
CA SER A 38 -2.63 -2.50 -8.06
C SER A 38 -2.84 -1.58 -6.86
N VAL A 39 -3.60 -0.50 -7.08
CA VAL A 39 -4.16 0.32 -6.02
C VAL A 39 -5.66 0.41 -6.24
N GLU A 40 -6.43 -0.05 -5.27
CA GLU A 40 -7.88 -0.04 -5.31
C GLU A 40 -8.43 0.96 -4.28
N ARG A 41 -9.56 1.59 -4.60
CA ARG A 41 -10.22 2.56 -3.72
C ARG A 41 -11.41 1.91 -3.04
N GLU A 42 -11.33 1.71 -1.74
CA GLU A 42 -12.42 1.16 -0.95
C GLU A 42 -13.14 2.26 -0.17
N PRO A 43 -14.42 2.57 -0.48
CA PRO A 43 -15.19 3.50 0.34
C PRO A 43 -15.46 2.88 1.71
N ILE A 44 -15.20 3.66 2.76
CA ILE A 44 -15.44 3.25 4.15
C ILE A 44 -16.78 3.85 4.60
N ALA A 45 -16.74 4.93 5.38
CA ALA A 45 -17.87 5.63 5.95
C ALA A 45 -17.57 7.12 6.01
N PHE A 46 -18.61 7.96 6.07
CA PHE A 46 -18.47 9.43 6.17
C PHE A 46 -17.67 10.06 5.01
N GLY A 47 -17.73 9.47 3.81
CA GLY A 47 -17.02 9.97 2.64
C GLY A 47 -15.53 9.65 2.59
N LEU A 48 -14.99 8.97 3.62
CA LEU A 48 -13.61 8.48 3.60
C LEU A 48 -13.47 7.29 2.65
N VAL A 49 -12.33 7.26 1.96
CA VAL A 49 -11.96 6.22 1.02
C VAL A 49 -10.57 5.72 1.43
N ALA A 50 -10.46 4.43 1.72
CA ALA A 50 -9.17 3.77 1.90
C ALA A 50 -8.56 3.43 0.54
N LEU A 51 -7.24 3.45 0.46
CA LEU A 51 -6.48 2.92 -0.67
C LEU A 51 -5.94 1.54 -0.29
N MET A 52 -6.39 0.52 -0.99
CA MET A 52 -5.90 -0.85 -0.90
C MET A 52 -4.76 -1.03 -1.90
N VAL A 53 -3.53 -0.95 -1.39
CA VAL A 53 -2.30 -1.03 -2.16
C VAL A 53 -1.82 -2.48 -2.13
N THR A 54 -1.78 -3.12 -3.29
CA THR A 54 -1.26 -4.48 -3.43
C THR A 54 0.15 -4.41 -4.02
N VAL A 55 1.11 -5.01 -3.33
CA VAL A 55 2.51 -5.09 -3.75
C VAL A 55 2.94 -6.54 -3.90
N LEU A 56 3.78 -6.81 -4.89
CA LEU A 56 4.43 -8.10 -5.10
C LEU A 56 5.86 -8.03 -4.60
N THR A 57 6.27 -9.04 -3.85
CA THR A 57 7.63 -9.16 -3.32
C THR A 57 8.13 -10.60 -3.44
N THR A 58 9.37 -10.84 -3.01
CA THR A 58 10.03 -12.14 -3.03
C THR A 58 10.31 -12.65 -1.61
N ASP A 59 10.43 -13.97 -1.44
CA ASP A 59 10.73 -14.61 -0.13
C ASP A 59 12.09 -14.20 0.44
N ASP A 60 12.99 -13.63 -0.38
CA ASP A 60 14.30 -13.14 0.09
C ASP A 60 14.12 -12.03 1.14
N ASP A 61 13.06 -11.22 1.00
CA ASP A 61 12.68 -10.18 1.96
C ASP A 61 11.88 -10.75 3.14
N LYS A 62 11.64 -12.08 3.20
CA LYS A 62 10.79 -12.76 4.20
C LYS A 62 9.36 -12.22 4.31
N GLY A 63 8.90 -11.49 3.30
CA GLY A 63 7.62 -10.76 3.36
C GLY A 63 7.68 -9.48 4.20
N ASP A 64 8.87 -8.93 4.41
CA ASP A 64 9.05 -7.63 5.04
C ASP A 64 8.54 -6.53 4.11
N VAL A 65 7.41 -5.92 4.50
CA VAL A 65 6.82 -4.75 3.84
C VAL A 65 6.98 -3.48 4.65
N THR A 66 7.75 -3.54 5.75
CA THR A 66 8.04 -2.38 6.60
C THR A 66 8.62 -1.20 5.81
N PRO A 67 9.54 -1.38 4.84
CA PRO A 67 10.06 -0.25 4.06
C PRO A 67 8.97 0.51 3.28
N VAL A 68 8.00 -0.23 2.74
CA VAL A 68 6.86 0.35 2.00
C VAL A 68 5.88 1.01 2.98
N GLU A 69 5.56 0.31 4.07
CA GLU A 69 4.66 0.82 5.10
C GLU A 69 5.17 2.15 5.67
N GLU A 70 6.44 2.20 6.09
CA GLU A 70 7.06 3.41 6.63
C GLU A 70 7.14 4.54 5.59
N GLY A 71 7.47 4.21 4.34
CA GLY A 71 7.51 5.18 3.25
C GLY A 71 6.14 5.82 3.00
N ILE A 72 5.08 5.01 2.99
CA ILE A 72 3.71 5.50 2.82
C ILE A 72 3.25 6.26 4.07
N GLN A 73 3.57 5.78 5.28
CA GLN A 73 3.20 6.42 6.54
C GLN A 73 3.88 7.79 6.73
N ALA A 74 5.04 8.00 6.11
CA ALA A 74 5.73 9.29 6.11
C ALA A 74 5.06 10.35 5.21
N LEU A 75 4.08 9.97 4.37
CA LEU A 75 3.32 10.91 3.57
C LEU A 75 2.37 11.71 4.45
N LYS A 76 2.35 13.04 4.26
CA LYS A 76 1.52 13.95 5.06
C LYS A 76 0.02 13.73 4.88
N ASP A 77 -0.36 13.22 3.72
CA ASP A 77 -1.76 13.00 3.36
C ASP A 77 -2.30 11.67 3.93
N VAL A 78 -1.45 10.88 4.62
CA VAL A 78 -1.75 9.57 5.19
C VAL A 78 -1.89 9.69 6.70
N SER A 79 -3.04 9.25 7.22
CA SER A 79 -3.28 9.16 8.66
C SER A 79 -2.72 7.88 9.24
N GLN A 80 -2.95 6.76 8.54
CA GLN A 80 -2.61 5.44 9.02
C GLN A 80 -2.37 4.49 7.85
N VAL A 81 -1.38 3.62 8.02
CA VAL A 81 -1.14 2.48 7.13
C VAL A 81 -1.33 1.21 7.96
N GLU A 82 -1.97 0.21 7.37
CA GLU A 82 -2.22 -1.07 8.01
C GLU A 82 -1.93 -2.20 7.02
N VAL A 83 -1.11 -3.18 7.41
CA VAL A 83 -0.88 -4.38 6.61
C VAL A 83 -2.07 -5.33 6.81
N VAL A 84 -2.88 -5.51 5.78
CA VAL A 84 -4.13 -6.30 5.84
C VAL A 84 -3.89 -7.77 5.59
N ASP A 85 -3.06 -8.08 4.59
CA ASP A 85 -2.79 -9.46 4.18
C ASP A 85 -1.36 -9.57 3.67
N VAL A 86 -0.70 -10.67 4.02
CA VAL A 86 0.58 -11.08 3.43
C VAL A 86 0.47 -12.56 3.13
N ARG A 87 0.46 -12.90 1.84
CA ARG A 87 0.27 -14.28 1.38
C ARG A 87 1.29 -14.65 0.33
N ARG A 88 1.60 -15.94 0.27
CA ARG A 88 2.43 -16.49 -0.82
C ARG A 88 1.57 -16.68 -2.06
N THR A 89 2.06 -16.29 -3.22
CA THR A 89 1.44 -16.72 -4.47
C THR A 89 1.65 -18.23 -4.56
N LEU A 90 0.55 -18.97 -4.67
CA LEU A 90 0.62 -20.42 -4.88
C LEU A 90 1.28 -20.63 -6.25
N GLY A 91 2.49 -21.20 -6.23
CA GLY A 91 3.14 -21.76 -7.41
C GLY A 91 2.41 -23.01 -7.90
#